data_AF-A0A848LGP9-F1
#
_entry.id   AF-A0A848LGP9-F1
#
_cell.length_a   1.000
_cell.length_b   1.000
_cell.length_c   1.000
_cell.angle_alpha   90.00
_cell.angle_beta   90.00
_cell.angle_gamma   90.00
#
_symmetry.space_group_name_H-M   'P 1'
#
loop_
_entity.id
_entity.type
_entity.pdbx_description
1 polymer ?
#
loop_
_entity_poly.entity_id
_entity_poly.type
_entity_poly.pdbx_seq_one_letter_code
_entity_poly.pdbx_strand_id
1 'polypeptide(L)'
;MSRQNWTDVNGIKLNNEVLASLQAQGLVIVMGEDGYPWVAYLPRVCPSCDITHCGHPRPPRRWMWLHHFAWDFYAARGLRPERKEGDVIHHQRGDKLDARIKRLGRGNPTSHARAHNAKKRLHSPRERHDLGGLRYRPPQPARVVDRPELVGLPAPVAKPPSRVPTFRERVLGVEWKLAKRVETLWGEMKGLDSGEFIPRTTAKSQWRDSKTRKLGLKMPRYCCTEGEAAFVLLLIRHGFDLERVAQDVGEPVELLAPLYQRPSVNVALQRWREHRRLPAFAPMTWQERKP
;
A
#
# COMPACT_ATOMS: atom_id res chain seq x y z
N MET A 1 -5.45 -42.38 -3.61
CA MET A 1 -4.81 -41.20 -2.98
C MET A 1 -4.39 -40.22 -4.08
N SER A 2 -5.00 -39.03 -4.12
CA SER A 2 -4.68 -38.00 -5.14
C SER A 2 -3.26 -37.48 -4.89
N ARG A 3 -2.32 -37.74 -5.82
CA ARG A 3 -0.96 -37.19 -5.74
C ARG A 3 -1.06 -35.66 -5.77
N GLN A 4 -0.53 -35.00 -4.75
CA GLN A 4 -0.41 -33.54 -4.75
C GLN A 4 0.57 -33.14 -5.86
N ASN A 5 0.05 -32.58 -6.95
CA ASN A 5 0.85 -32.10 -8.09
C ASN A 5 1.44 -30.68 -7.86
N TRP A 6 1.69 -30.33 -6.61
CA TRP A 6 2.22 -29.02 -6.21
C TRP A 6 3.06 -29.13 -4.93
N THR A 7 4.03 -28.23 -4.79
CA THR A 7 4.97 -28.12 -3.67
C THR A 7 4.83 -26.75 -3.02
N ASP A 8 5.02 -26.68 -1.70
CA ASP A 8 5.20 -25.43 -0.95
C ASP A 8 6.69 -25.13 -0.80
N VAL A 9 7.15 -24.00 -1.34
CA VAL A 9 8.52 -23.51 -1.22
C VAL A 9 8.50 -22.22 -0.42
N ASN A 10 8.82 -22.30 0.87
CA ASN A 10 8.86 -21.14 1.78
C ASN A 10 7.55 -20.30 1.81
N GLY A 11 6.40 -20.97 1.76
CA GLY A 11 5.07 -20.35 1.74
C GLY A 11 4.53 -20.10 0.32
N ILE A 12 5.29 -20.40 -0.73
CA ILE A 12 4.91 -20.23 -2.13
C ILE A 12 4.43 -21.57 -2.69
N LYS A 13 3.19 -21.63 -3.15
CA LYS A 13 2.60 -22.86 -3.71
C LYS A 13 2.81 -22.88 -5.21
N LEU A 14 3.51 -23.91 -5.72
CA LEU A 14 3.87 -24.02 -7.14
C LEU A 14 3.62 -25.43 -7.66
N ASN A 15 3.22 -25.55 -8.93
CA ASN A 15 3.11 -26.85 -9.59
C ASN A 15 4.49 -27.54 -9.70
N ASN A 16 4.55 -28.86 -9.47
CA ASN A 16 5.83 -29.61 -9.41
C ASN A 16 6.61 -29.51 -10.73
N GLU A 17 5.91 -29.54 -11.87
CA GLU A 17 6.51 -29.40 -13.20
C GLU A 17 7.12 -28.02 -13.44
N VAL A 18 6.53 -26.96 -12.89
CA VAL A 18 7.08 -25.61 -12.97
C VAL A 18 8.31 -25.50 -12.08
N LEU A 19 8.28 -26.08 -10.88
CA LEU A 19 9.42 -26.13 -9.98
C LEU A 19 10.61 -26.89 -10.60
N ALA A 20 10.34 -28.05 -11.20
CA ALA A 20 11.36 -28.84 -11.90
C ALA A 20 11.97 -28.05 -13.07
N SER A 21 11.16 -27.32 -13.82
CA SER A 21 11.65 -26.47 -14.91
C SER A 21 12.52 -25.30 -14.44
N LEU A 22 12.17 -24.68 -13.31
CA LEU A 22 13.00 -23.63 -12.70
C LEU A 22 14.37 -24.19 -12.31
N GLN A 23 14.39 -25.34 -11.63
CA GLN A 23 15.62 -26.00 -11.21
C GLN A 23 16.48 -26.41 -12.41
N ALA A 24 15.88 -26.99 -13.45
CA ALA A 24 16.58 -27.38 -14.68
C ALA A 24 17.19 -26.18 -15.41
N GLN A 25 16.56 -25.01 -15.33
CA GLN A 25 17.05 -23.76 -15.96
C GLN A 25 18.00 -22.97 -15.05
N GLY A 26 18.37 -23.49 -13.87
CA GLY A 26 19.20 -22.77 -12.89
C GLY A 26 18.53 -21.51 -12.33
N LEU A 27 17.20 -21.44 -12.42
CA LEU A 27 16.41 -20.32 -11.94
C LEU A 27 16.03 -20.52 -10.48
N VAL A 28 16.10 -19.45 -9.69
CA VAL A 28 15.75 -19.46 -8.28
C VAL A 28 14.57 -18.53 -8.00
N ILE A 29 13.77 -18.90 -7.00
CA ILE A 29 12.67 -18.08 -6.52
C ILE A 29 13.21 -17.13 -5.44
N VAL A 30 13.00 -15.84 -5.63
CA VAL A 30 13.42 -14.77 -4.71
C VAL A 30 12.18 -13.99 -4.29
N MET A 31 12.07 -13.66 -3.01
CA MET A 31 11.03 -12.75 -2.54
C MET A 31 11.46 -11.30 -2.80
N GLY A 32 10.66 -10.57 -3.57
CA GLY A 32 10.84 -9.14 -3.76
C GLY A 32 10.44 -8.35 -2.51
N GLU A 33 10.95 -7.12 -2.40
CA GLU A 33 10.57 -6.17 -1.34
C GLU A 33 9.08 -5.80 -1.39
N ASP A 34 8.47 -5.94 -2.56
CA ASP A 34 7.03 -5.81 -2.81
C ASP A 34 6.19 -6.97 -2.22
N GLY A 35 6.85 -7.97 -1.65
CA GLY A 35 6.24 -9.16 -1.08
C GLY A 35 5.76 -10.16 -2.12
N TYR A 36 6.21 -10.05 -3.38
CA TYR A 36 5.86 -10.99 -4.44
C TYR A 36 7.02 -11.94 -4.77
N PRO A 37 6.71 -13.17 -5.21
CA PRO A 37 7.73 -14.11 -5.65
C PRO A 37 8.19 -13.77 -7.08
N TRP A 38 9.49 -13.59 -7.21
CA TRP A 38 10.21 -13.37 -8.47
C TRP A 38 11.04 -14.59 -8.82
N VAL A 39 11.27 -14.78 -10.10
CA VAL A 39 12.20 -15.73 -10.69
C VAL A 39 13.42 -14.95 -11.13
N ALA A 40 14.58 -15.34 -10.62
CA ALA A 40 15.84 -14.75 -10.97
C ALA A 40 16.79 -15.82 -11.53
N TYR A 41 17.50 -15.49 -12.60
CA TYR A 41 18.68 -16.24 -12.99
C TYR A 41 19.87 -15.77 -12.16
N LEU A 42 20.26 -16.58 -11.19
CA LEU A 42 21.41 -16.35 -10.32
C LEU A 42 22.34 -17.54 -10.44
N PRO A 43 23.24 -17.56 -11.45
CA PRO A 43 24.19 -18.65 -11.58
C PRO A 43 25.06 -18.70 -10.32
N ARG A 44 24.99 -19.83 -9.59
CA ARG A 44 25.76 -20.05 -8.35
C ARG A 44 27.26 -20.11 -8.62
N VAL A 45 27.62 -20.47 -9.83
CA VAL A 45 28.97 -20.66 -10.35
C VAL A 45 29.12 -19.90 -11.66
N CYS A 46 30.33 -19.47 -11.97
CA CYS A 46 30.60 -18.80 -13.23
C CYS A 46 30.34 -19.77 -14.40
N PRO A 47 29.52 -19.42 -15.41
CA PRO A 47 29.30 -20.30 -16.56
C PRO A 47 30.57 -20.52 -17.41
N SER A 48 31.58 -19.66 -17.28
CA SER A 48 32.84 -19.76 -18.02
C SER A 48 33.89 -20.64 -17.33
N CYS A 49 33.84 -20.78 -16.00
CA CYS A 49 34.91 -21.46 -15.26
C CYS A 49 34.45 -22.26 -14.04
N ASP A 50 33.14 -22.37 -13.81
CA ASP A 50 32.49 -23.18 -12.77
C ASP A 50 32.89 -22.86 -11.31
N ILE A 51 33.54 -21.72 -11.08
CA ILE A 51 33.99 -21.26 -9.75
C ILE A 51 33.01 -20.20 -9.21
N THR A 52 32.80 -20.20 -7.89
CA THR A 52 31.88 -19.30 -7.18
C THR A 52 32.34 -17.84 -7.15
N HIS A 53 33.66 -17.59 -7.20
CA HIS A 53 34.29 -16.27 -7.27
C HIS A 53 35.36 -16.23 -8.38
N CYS A 54 35.13 -15.42 -9.41
CA CYS A 54 36.05 -15.23 -10.52
C CYS A 54 35.84 -13.83 -11.14
N GLY A 55 36.81 -13.36 -11.94
CA GLY A 55 36.75 -12.07 -12.64
C GLY A 55 35.91 -12.06 -13.92
N HIS A 56 35.32 -13.19 -14.35
CA HIS A 56 34.53 -13.24 -15.58
C HIS A 56 33.25 -12.38 -15.50
N PRO A 57 32.90 -11.66 -16.59
CA PRO A 57 31.65 -10.91 -16.67
C PRO A 57 30.46 -11.85 -16.51
N ARG A 58 29.60 -11.58 -15.53
CA ARG A 58 28.40 -12.38 -15.28
C ARG A 58 27.26 -11.89 -16.16
N PRO A 59 26.43 -12.79 -16.71
CA PRO A 59 25.24 -12.39 -17.45
C PRO A 59 24.35 -11.52 -16.56
N PRO A 60 23.69 -10.50 -17.12
CA PRO A 60 22.82 -9.61 -16.36
C PRO A 60 21.70 -10.42 -15.69
N ARG A 61 21.40 -10.08 -14.44
CA ARG A 61 20.31 -10.71 -13.69
C ARG A 61 19.00 -10.48 -14.45
N ARG A 62 18.41 -11.54 -14.98
CA ARG A 62 17.05 -11.49 -15.53
C ARG A 62 16.06 -11.76 -14.42
N TRP A 63 15.13 -10.84 -14.25
CA TRP A 63 14.05 -10.92 -13.26
C TRP A 63 12.73 -11.02 -13.98
N MET A 64 11.92 -11.99 -13.59
CA MET A 64 10.55 -12.14 -14.06
C MET A 64 9.66 -12.51 -12.88
N TRP A 65 8.42 -12.04 -12.87
CA TRP A 65 7.44 -12.46 -11.88
C TRP A 65 7.20 -13.97 -11.96
N LEU A 66 7.22 -14.69 -10.83
CA LEU A 66 7.00 -16.15 -10.83
C LEU A 66 5.66 -16.53 -11.48
N HIS A 67 4.65 -15.69 -11.33
CA HIS A 67 3.34 -15.88 -11.96
C HIS A 67 3.40 -15.80 -13.49
N HIS A 68 4.26 -14.93 -14.02
CA HIS A 68 4.46 -14.82 -15.47
C HIS A 68 5.24 -16.03 -15.97
N PHE A 69 6.29 -16.46 -15.27
CA PHE A 69 7.02 -17.68 -15.58
C PHE A 69 6.09 -18.90 -15.63
N ALA A 70 5.28 -19.08 -14.58
CA ALA A 70 4.33 -20.17 -14.50
C ALA A 70 3.31 -20.11 -15.64
N TRP A 71 2.78 -18.92 -15.97
CA TRP A 71 1.86 -18.77 -17.10
C TRP A 71 2.51 -19.15 -18.44
N ASP A 72 3.69 -18.60 -18.70
CA ASP A 72 4.45 -18.82 -19.94
C ASP A 72 4.85 -20.29 -20.09
N PHE A 73 5.18 -20.98 -18.99
CA PHE A 73 5.47 -22.41 -18.98
C PHE A 73 4.30 -23.25 -19.55
N TYR A 74 3.06 -22.93 -19.19
CA TYR A 74 1.89 -23.63 -19.71
C TYR A 74 1.45 -23.10 -21.08
N ALA A 75 1.67 -21.82 -21.36
CA ALA A 75 1.35 -21.24 -22.66
C ALA A 75 2.23 -21.85 -23.78
N ALA A 76 3.53 -22.02 -23.53
CA ALA A 76 4.45 -22.69 -24.45
C ALA A 76 4.11 -24.16 -24.73
N ARG A 77 3.24 -24.76 -23.91
CA ARG A 77 2.73 -26.13 -24.07
C ARG A 77 1.33 -26.18 -24.71
N GLY A 78 0.79 -25.04 -25.14
CA GLY A 78 -0.57 -24.93 -25.67
C GLY A 78 -1.67 -25.11 -24.61
N LEU A 79 -1.33 -25.16 -23.33
CA LEU A 79 -2.28 -25.39 -22.22
C LEU A 79 -2.90 -24.08 -21.71
N ARG A 80 -2.38 -22.93 -22.14
CA ARG A 80 -2.90 -21.59 -21.86
C ARG A 80 -2.70 -20.67 -23.06
N PRO A 81 -3.50 -19.60 -23.20
CA PRO A 81 -3.24 -18.55 -24.16
C PRO A 81 -1.92 -17.85 -23.87
N GLU A 82 -1.15 -17.55 -24.92
CA GLU A 82 0.02 -16.67 -24.83
C GLU A 82 -0.38 -15.30 -24.28
N ARG A 83 0.51 -14.72 -23.47
CA ARG A 83 0.33 -13.36 -22.97
C ARG A 83 0.78 -12.36 -24.03
N LYS A 84 0.02 -11.27 -24.17
CA LYS A 84 0.42 -10.11 -24.96
C LYS A 84 1.18 -9.12 -24.08
N GLU A 85 1.91 -8.21 -24.72
CA GLU A 85 2.52 -7.10 -24.01
C GLU A 85 1.44 -6.27 -23.30
N GLY A 86 1.65 -5.96 -22.01
CA GLY A 86 0.68 -5.28 -21.15
C GLY A 86 -0.35 -6.19 -20.47
N ASP A 87 -0.37 -7.50 -20.75
CA ASP A 87 -1.22 -8.44 -20.00
C ASP A 87 -0.76 -8.60 -18.55
N VAL A 88 -1.72 -8.80 -17.65
CA VAL A 88 -1.49 -9.01 -16.21
C VAL A 88 -2.00 -10.39 -15.81
N ILE A 89 -1.19 -11.12 -15.04
CA ILE A 89 -1.60 -12.38 -14.42
C ILE A 89 -2.18 -12.10 -13.03
N HIS A 90 -3.44 -12.48 -12.83
CA HIS A 90 -4.18 -12.24 -11.59
C HIS A 90 -4.45 -13.52 -10.81
N HIS A 91 -4.48 -13.39 -9.48
CA HIS A 91 -4.88 -14.47 -8.59
C HIS A 91 -6.40 -14.54 -8.46
N GLN A 92 -6.99 -15.66 -8.86
CA GLN A 92 -8.42 -15.89 -8.72
C GLN A 92 -8.89 -15.86 -7.26
N ARG A 93 -8.02 -16.23 -6.30
CA ARG A 93 -8.32 -16.22 -4.85
C ARG A 93 -7.64 -15.09 -4.07
N GLY A 94 -6.89 -14.22 -4.72
CA GLY A 94 -6.17 -13.12 -4.04
C GLY A 94 -4.97 -13.57 -3.18
N ASP A 95 -4.64 -14.87 -3.16
CA ASP A 95 -3.44 -15.39 -2.52
C ASP A 95 -2.23 -15.17 -3.43
N LYS A 96 -1.46 -14.13 -3.14
CA LYS A 96 -0.28 -13.70 -3.92
C LYS A 96 0.86 -14.73 -3.93
N LEU A 97 0.84 -15.69 -3.00
CA LEU A 97 1.86 -16.74 -2.88
C LEU A 97 1.43 -18.03 -3.61
N ASP A 98 0.22 -18.06 -4.18
CA ASP A 98 -0.29 -19.21 -4.90
C ASP A 98 -0.03 -19.06 -6.40
N ALA A 99 1.10 -19.62 -6.85
CA ALA A 99 1.52 -19.62 -8.25
C ALA A 99 0.99 -20.83 -9.04
N ARG A 100 0.04 -21.59 -8.49
CA ARG A 100 -0.53 -22.75 -9.20
C ARG A 100 -1.36 -22.30 -10.38
N ILE A 101 -1.19 -22.94 -11.54
CA ILE A 101 -1.82 -22.49 -12.80
C ILE A 101 -3.36 -22.46 -12.76
N LYS A 102 -3.98 -23.35 -11.96
CA LYS A 102 -5.44 -23.37 -11.75
C LYS A 102 -5.96 -22.15 -10.97
N ARG A 103 -5.06 -21.37 -10.36
CA ARG A 103 -5.37 -20.20 -9.53
C ARG A 103 -4.96 -18.89 -10.19
N LEU A 104 -4.28 -18.98 -11.34
CA LEU A 104 -3.88 -17.85 -12.15
C LEU A 104 -4.89 -17.65 -13.29
N GLY A 105 -5.20 -16.39 -13.57
CA GLY A 105 -5.97 -15.97 -14.73
C GLY A 105 -5.26 -14.84 -15.46
N ARG A 106 -5.50 -14.72 -16.76
CA ARG A 106 -5.02 -13.60 -17.58
C ARG A 106 -6.08 -12.51 -17.61
N GLY A 107 -5.65 -11.26 -17.51
CA GLY A 107 -6.50 -10.10 -17.70
C GLY A 107 -5.71 -8.92 -18.23
N ASN A 108 -6.39 -7.83 -18.54
CA ASN A 108 -5.76 -6.55 -18.81
C ASN A 108 -5.70 -5.73 -17.51
N PRO A 109 -4.86 -4.68 -17.40
CA PRO A 109 -4.74 -3.88 -16.18
C PRO A 109 -6.08 -3.33 -15.67
N THR A 110 -6.97 -2.95 -16.60
CA THR A 110 -8.31 -2.43 -16.29
C THR A 110 -9.22 -3.50 -15.69
N SER A 111 -9.22 -4.72 -16.23
CA SER A 111 -10.01 -5.84 -15.71
C SER A 111 -9.43 -6.37 -14.40
N HIS A 112 -8.11 -6.33 -14.25
CA HIS A 112 -7.41 -6.64 -13.01
C HIS A 112 -7.80 -5.66 -11.89
N ALA A 113 -7.77 -4.35 -12.16
CA ALA A 113 -8.21 -3.33 -11.21
C ALA A 113 -9.71 -3.46 -10.86
N ARG A 114 -10.57 -3.73 -11.85
CA ARG A 114 -12.00 -3.99 -11.63
C ARG A 114 -12.24 -5.23 -10.78
N ALA A 115 -11.50 -6.32 -10.98
CA ALA A 115 -11.60 -7.54 -10.19
C ALA A 115 -11.18 -7.32 -8.73
N HIS A 116 -10.13 -6.51 -8.49
CA HIS A 116 -9.74 -6.11 -7.14
C HIS A 116 -10.80 -5.22 -6.46
N ASN A 117 -11.40 -4.28 -7.21
CA ASN A 117 -12.45 -3.41 -6.68
C ASN A 117 -13.76 -4.18 -6.39
N ALA A 118 -14.12 -5.15 -7.23
CA ALA A 118 -15.29 -6.01 -6.99
C ALA A 118 -15.12 -6.90 -5.75
N LYS A 119 -13.92 -7.46 -5.53
CA LYS A 119 -13.62 -8.27 -4.34
C LYS A 119 -13.53 -7.45 -3.05
N LYS A 120 -13.04 -6.20 -3.11
CA LYS A 120 -13.09 -5.27 -1.97
C LYS A 120 -14.53 -4.97 -1.53
N ARG A 121 -15.48 -4.90 -2.46
CA ARG A 121 -16.91 -4.68 -2.16
C ARG A 121 -17.59 -5.87 -1.50
N LEU A 122 -17.08 -7.10 -1.67
CA LEU A 122 -17.63 -8.31 -1.04
C LEU A 122 -17.20 -8.49 0.42
N HIS A 123 -16.10 -7.87 0.83
CA HIS A 123 -15.50 -8.03 2.17
C HIS A 123 -15.34 -6.72 2.94
N SER A 124 -15.87 -5.59 2.44
CA SER A 124 -16.10 -4.46 3.34
C SER A 124 -17.25 -4.83 4.28
N PRO A 125 -17.26 -4.35 5.53
CA PRO A 125 -18.52 -4.27 6.27
C PRO A 125 -19.49 -3.56 5.34
N ARG A 126 -20.56 -4.25 4.91
CA ARG A 126 -21.74 -3.53 4.45
C ARG A 126 -22.15 -2.74 5.68
N GLU A 127 -22.16 -1.41 5.59
CA GLU A 127 -23.08 -0.63 6.40
C GLU A 127 -24.41 -1.36 6.30
N ARG A 128 -24.86 -1.94 7.42
CA ARG A 128 -26.20 -2.46 7.50
C ARG A 128 -27.09 -1.28 7.15
N HIS A 129 -27.94 -1.47 6.15
CA HIS A 129 -29.05 -0.59 5.81
C HIS A 129 -30.11 -0.64 6.91
N ASP A 130 -29.70 -0.40 8.16
CA ASP A 130 -30.57 -0.22 9.30
C ASP A 130 -30.38 1.24 9.69
N LEU A 131 -31.02 2.14 8.92
CA LEU A 131 -31.48 3.48 9.27
C LEU A 131 -31.79 4.26 7.97
N GLY A 132 -33.08 4.34 7.62
CA GLY A 132 -33.63 5.46 6.84
C GLY A 132 -33.34 5.49 5.34
N GLY A 133 -34.32 5.06 4.54
CA GLY A 133 -34.23 5.00 3.09
C GLY A 133 -33.89 6.31 2.38
N LEU A 134 -33.04 6.19 1.35
CA LEU A 134 -33.12 7.01 0.14
C LEU A 134 -33.32 6.07 -1.04
N ARG A 135 -34.45 6.29 -1.71
CA ARG A 135 -35.08 5.44 -2.70
C ARG A 135 -34.14 5.13 -3.87
N TYR A 136 -34.05 3.86 -4.22
CA TYR A 136 -33.71 3.42 -5.57
C TYR A 136 -34.76 4.05 -6.52
N ARG A 137 -34.38 5.08 -7.30
CA ARG A 137 -35.18 5.48 -8.46
C ARG A 137 -34.76 4.60 -9.63
N PRO A 138 -35.64 3.78 -10.22
CA PRO A 138 -35.34 3.18 -11.52
C PRO A 138 -35.12 4.31 -12.54
N PRO A 139 -34.30 4.11 -13.59
CA PRO A 139 -34.13 5.10 -14.64
C PRO A 139 -35.51 5.39 -15.24
N GLN A 140 -35.97 6.64 -15.15
CA GLN A 140 -37.15 7.05 -15.90
C GLN A 140 -36.80 7.02 -17.39
N PRO A 141 -37.73 6.60 -18.28
CA PRO A 141 -37.53 6.79 -19.70
C PRO A 141 -37.29 8.28 -19.95
N ALA A 142 -36.31 8.61 -20.79
CA ALA A 142 -36.01 9.98 -21.16
C ALA A 142 -37.30 10.64 -21.65
N ARG A 143 -37.77 11.67 -20.94
CA ARG A 143 -38.80 12.55 -21.48
C ARG A 143 -38.18 13.23 -22.69
N VAL A 144 -38.61 12.84 -23.88
CA VAL A 144 -38.41 13.61 -25.09
C VAL A 144 -39.15 14.91 -24.87
N VAL A 145 -38.41 15.99 -24.61
CA VAL A 145 -38.96 17.33 -24.54
C VAL A 145 -38.97 17.85 -25.97
N ASP A 146 -40.10 17.67 -26.66
CA ASP A 146 -40.38 18.39 -27.91
C ASP A 146 -40.73 19.84 -27.55
N ARG A 147 -39.69 20.66 -27.39
CA ARG A 147 -39.81 22.13 -27.39
C ARG A 147 -38.86 22.71 -28.42
N PRO A 148 -39.33 22.92 -29.66
CA PRO A 148 -38.50 23.52 -30.73
C PRO A 148 -38.06 24.96 -30.42
N GLU A 149 -38.65 25.62 -29.42
CA GLU A 149 -38.36 27.01 -29.04
C GLU A 149 -37.05 27.22 -28.25
N LEU A 150 -36.39 26.14 -27.80
CA LEU A 150 -35.14 26.23 -27.01
C LEU A 150 -33.88 25.81 -27.77
N VAL A 151 -33.99 25.56 -29.07
CA VAL A 151 -32.83 25.25 -29.92
C VAL A 151 -32.11 26.56 -30.27
N GLY A 152 -30.95 26.79 -29.65
CA GLY A 152 -30.02 27.86 -30.07
C GLY A 152 -29.60 28.87 -28.99
N LEU A 153 -30.13 28.81 -27.77
CA LEU A 153 -29.67 29.68 -26.68
C LEU A 153 -28.52 29.01 -25.90
N PRO A 154 -27.35 29.67 -25.74
CA PRO A 154 -26.27 29.11 -24.92
C PRO A 154 -26.74 28.99 -23.47
N ALA A 155 -26.67 27.78 -22.92
CA ALA A 155 -27.02 27.54 -21.54
C ALA A 155 -26.17 28.44 -20.62
N PRO A 156 -26.75 29.19 -19.67
CA PRO A 156 -25.98 29.93 -18.69
C PRO A 156 -25.09 28.94 -17.93
N VAL A 157 -23.77 29.12 -18.02
CA VAL A 157 -22.80 28.31 -17.29
C VAL A 157 -22.94 28.65 -15.82
N ALA A 158 -23.82 27.93 -15.13
CA ALA A 158 -23.91 27.98 -13.68
C ALA A 158 -22.55 27.50 -13.14
N LYS A 159 -21.74 28.43 -12.63
CA LYS A 159 -20.55 28.08 -11.88
C LYS A 159 -21.04 27.29 -10.65
N PRO A 160 -20.66 26.01 -10.49
CA PRO A 160 -21.02 25.29 -9.29
C PRO A 160 -20.44 26.04 -8.08
N PRO A 161 -21.17 26.16 -6.96
CA PRO A 161 -20.64 26.80 -5.76
C PRO A 161 -19.33 26.11 -5.35
N SER A 162 -18.40 26.89 -4.82
CA SER A 162 -17.13 26.36 -4.34
C SER A 162 -17.39 25.25 -3.32
N ARG A 163 -16.86 24.06 -3.60
CA ARG A 163 -17.02 22.89 -2.72
C ARG A 163 -16.38 23.21 -1.37
N VAL A 164 -17.16 23.08 -0.30
CA VAL A 164 -16.64 23.19 1.08
C VAL A 164 -15.69 22.01 1.34
N PRO A 165 -14.44 22.24 1.80
CA PRO A 165 -13.53 21.17 2.14
C PRO A 165 -14.09 20.28 3.25
N THR A 166 -13.99 18.98 3.08
CA THR A 166 -14.36 18.00 4.09
C THR A 166 -13.46 18.13 5.32
N PHE A 167 -13.93 17.66 6.48
CA PHE A 167 -13.12 17.64 7.71
C PHE A 167 -11.76 16.95 7.50
N ARG A 168 -11.75 15.84 6.76
CA ARG A 168 -10.51 15.12 6.41
C ARG A 168 -9.56 15.96 5.55
N GLU A 169 -10.06 16.66 4.54
CA GLU A 169 -9.25 17.55 3.70
C GLU A 169 -8.67 18.70 4.53
N ARG A 170 -9.42 19.21 5.52
CA ARG A 170 -8.91 20.23 6.46
C ARG A 170 -7.79 19.70 7.34
N VAL A 171 -7.95 18.51 7.94
CA VAL A 171 -6.89 17.86 8.75
C VAL A 171 -5.63 17.63 7.92
N LEU A 172 -5.76 17.15 6.68
CA LEU A 172 -4.62 17.00 5.76
C LEU A 172 -3.94 18.34 5.44
N GLY A 173 -4.73 19.42 5.30
CA GLY A 173 -4.19 20.77 5.15
C GLY A 173 -3.32 21.19 6.34
N VAL A 174 -3.76 20.88 7.57
CA VAL A 174 -2.99 21.15 8.79
C VAL A 174 -1.70 20.31 8.83
N GLU A 175 -1.75 19.02 8.50
CA GLU A 175 -0.54 18.18 8.41
C GLU A 175 0.48 18.74 7.43
N TRP A 176 0.02 19.26 6.29
CA TRP A 176 0.90 19.84 5.30
C TRP A 176 1.53 21.16 5.77
N LYS A 177 0.74 21.99 6.46
CA LYS A 177 1.22 23.22 7.11
C LYS A 177 2.30 22.91 8.14
N LEU A 178 2.09 21.87 8.95
CA LEU A 178 3.05 21.40 9.95
C LEU A 178 4.32 20.84 9.31
N ALA A 179 4.21 20.05 8.26
CA ALA A 179 5.36 19.44 7.60
C ALA A 179 6.36 20.48 7.08
N LYS A 180 5.89 21.64 6.61
CA LYS A 180 6.77 22.74 6.20
C LYS A 180 7.65 23.30 7.32
N ARG A 181 7.28 23.08 8.58
CA ARG A 181 8.01 23.57 9.77
C ARG A 181 8.95 22.52 10.35
N VAL A 182 8.93 21.27 9.85
CA VAL A 182 9.61 20.14 10.50
C VAL A 182 11.13 20.35 10.62
N GLU A 183 11.79 20.83 9.57
CA GLU A 183 13.25 21.03 9.57
C GLU A 183 13.67 22.12 10.57
N THR A 184 12.95 23.25 10.60
CA THR A 184 13.21 24.33 11.55
C THR A 184 13.01 23.87 12.99
N LEU A 185 11.86 23.23 13.28
CA LEU A 185 11.55 22.71 14.62
C LEU A 185 12.55 21.63 15.05
N TRP A 186 12.98 20.78 14.13
CA TRP A 186 14.00 19.79 14.41
C TRP A 186 15.33 20.44 14.78
N GLY A 187 15.76 21.45 14.02
CA GLY A 187 16.96 22.23 14.30
C GLY A 187 16.93 22.87 15.69
N GLU A 188 15.80 23.50 16.06
CA GLU A 188 15.60 24.10 17.39
C GLU A 188 15.67 23.06 18.53
N MET A 189 15.11 21.88 18.30
CA MET A 189 14.90 20.88 19.35
C MET A 189 16.02 19.83 19.44
N LYS A 190 16.93 19.77 18.44
CA LYS A 190 17.98 18.75 18.34
C LYS A 190 18.84 18.63 19.60
N GLY A 191 19.09 19.75 20.29
CA GLY A 191 19.86 19.78 21.53
C GLY A 191 19.18 19.08 22.72
N LEU A 192 17.90 18.74 22.59
CA LEU A 192 17.13 18.02 23.61
C LEU A 192 17.07 16.51 23.36
N ASP A 193 17.59 16.02 22.23
CA ASP A 193 17.67 14.59 21.96
C ASP A 193 18.79 13.97 22.80
N SER A 194 18.46 13.00 23.64
CA SER A 194 19.44 12.29 24.47
C SER A 194 20.42 11.44 23.64
N GLY A 195 20.04 11.05 22.42
CA GLY A 195 20.80 10.09 21.61
C GLY A 195 20.79 8.65 22.14
N GLU A 196 20.18 8.39 23.30
CA GLU A 196 20.17 7.09 23.97
C GLU A 196 19.59 5.97 23.11
N PHE A 197 20.22 4.80 23.14
CA PHE A 197 19.75 3.65 22.37
C PHE A 197 18.33 3.24 22.78
N ILE A 198 17.41 3.16 21.82
CA ILE A 198 16.06 2.65 22.04
C ILE A 198 16.08 1.12 21.89
N PRO A 199 15.75 0.35 22.94
CA PRO A 199 15.70 -1.10 22.87
C PRO A 199 14.76 -1.58 21.77
N ARG A 200 15.23 -2.51 20.93
CA ARG A 200 14.34 -3.17 19.97
C ARG A 200 13.38 -4.06 20.75
N THR A 201 12.09 -3.75 20.70
CA THR A 201 11.08 -4.58 21.35
C THR A 201 11.01 -5.94 20.66
N THR A 202 11.30 -7.00 21.41
CA THR A 202 11.20 -8.40 20.97
C THR A 202 9.77 -8.93 21.05
N ALA A 203 8.86 -8.15 21.65
CA ALA A 203 7.44 -8.47 21.72
C ALA A 203 6.87 -8.62 20.31
N LYS A 204 6.40 -9.83 19.98
CA LYS A 204 5.64 -10.09 18.75
C LYS A 204 4.40 -9.19 18.80
N SER A 205 4.36 -8.13 17.98
CA SER A 205 3.20 -7.24 17.97
C SER A 205 1.93 -8.05 17.70
N GLN A 206 0.82 -7.73 18.36
CA GLN A 206 -0.48 -8.36 18.10
C GLN A 206 -0.90 -8.21 16.61
N TRP A 207 -0.34 -7.21 15.92
CA TRP A 207 -0.48 -6.99 14.48
C TRP A 207 0.28 -7.99 13.60
N ARG A 208 1.28 -8.68 14.16
CA ARG A 208 1.97 -9.82 13.53
C ARG A 208 1.28 -11.15 13.81
N ASP A 209 0.18 -11.17 14.58
CA ASP A 209 -0.64 -12.38 14.72
C ASP A 209 -1.26 -12.75 13.37
N SER A 210 -1.21 -14.05 13.07
CA SER A 210 -1.91 -14.67 11.96
C SER A 210 -3.41 -14.31 11.90
N LYS A 211 -4.06 -14.10 13.05
CA LYS A 211 -5.49 -13.73 13.13
C LYS A 211 -5.75 -12.31 12.63
N THR A 212 -4.95 -11.33 13.03
CA THR A 212 -5.08 -9.93 12.59
C THR A 212 -4.74 -9.78 11.10
N ARG A 213 -3.77 -10.55 10.60
CA ARG A 213 -3.45 -10.60 9.16
C ARG A 213 -4.59 -11.19 8.32
N LYS A 214 -5.30 -12.21 8.83
CA LYS A 214 -6.46 -12.83 8.16
C LYS A 214 -7.67 -11.90 8.05
N LEU A 215 -7.81 -10.93 8.96
CA LEU A 215 -8.84 -9.89 8.91
C LEU A 215 -8.54 -8.79 7.87
N GLY A 216 -7.38 -8.85 7.18
CA GLY A 216 -6.99 -7.85 6.18
C GLY A 216 -6.66 -6.48 6.78
N LEU A 217 -6.50 -6.40 8.11
CA LEU A 217 -6.10 -5.17 8.79
C LEU A 217 -4.65 -4.85 8.42
N LYS A 218 -4.44 -3.64 7.90
CA LYS A 218 -3.08 -3.15 7.61
C LYS A 218 -2.37 -2.86 8.93
N MET A 219 -1.10 -3.26 9.02
CA MET A 219 -0.26 -2.92 10.16
C MET A 219 -0.24 -1.39 10.32
N PRO A 220 -0.46 -0.85 11.53
CA PRO A 220 -0.38 0.58 11.76
C PRO A 220 1.04 1.09 11.49
N ARG A 221 1.12 2.31 10.96
CA ARG A 221 2.40 3.01 10.76
C ARG A 221 2.90 3.53 12.11
N TYR A 222 4.14 3.21 12.44
CA TYR A 222 4.79 3.64 13.70
C TYR A 222 5.87 4.71 13.51
N CYS A 223 6.32 4.95 12.28
CA CYS A 223 7.21 6.09 11.97
C CYS A 223 6.35 7.31 11.65
N CYS A 224 6.68 8.50 12.16
CA CYS A 224 5.93 9.72 11.86
C CYS A 224 6.06 10.12 10.38
N THR A 225 5.04 10.78 9.85
CA THR A 225 5.22 11.67 8.69
C THR A 225 5.91 12.96 9.14
N GLU A 226 6.41 13.76 8.21
CA GLU A 226 6.95 15.10 8.52
C GLU A 226 5.97 15.97 9.30
N GLY A 227 4.68 15.97 8.92
CA GLY A 227 3.65 16.75 9.62
C GLY A 227 3.40 16.26 11.04
N GLU A 228 3.38 14.93 11.24
CA GLU A 228 3.25 14.33 12.57
C GLU A 228 4.49 14.55 13.43
N ALA A 229 5.68 14.55 12.84
CA ALA A 229 6.91 14.84 13.55
C ALA A 229 6.93 16.29 14.02
N ALA A 230 6.61 17.25 13.13
CA ALA A 230 6.46 18.65 13.51
C ALA A 230 5.42 18.83 14.63
N PHE A 231 4.29 18.13 14.55
CA PHE A 231 3.28 18.12 15.62
C PHE A 231 3.85 17.61 16.96
N VAL A 232 4.58 16.48 16.95
CA VAL A 232 5.22 15.93 18.15
C VAL A 232 6.26 16.91 18.72
N LEU A 233 7.07 17.55 17.89
CA LEU A 233 8.05 18.54 18.32
C LEU A 233 7.38 19.74 19.00
N LEU A 234 6.27 20.24 18.44
CA LEU A 234 5.49 21.31 19.05
C LEU A 234 4.87 20.88 20.38
N LEU A 235 4.33 19.66 20.47
CA LEU A 235 3.85 19.12 21.75
C LEU A 235 4.97 19.09 22.78
N ILE A 236 6.17 18.62 22.42
CA ILE A 236 7.31 18.60 23.34
C ILE A 236 7.66 20.02 23.79
N ARG A 237 7.78 20.96 22.84
CA ARG A 237 8.10 22.38 23.09
C ARG A 237 7.11 23.04 24.05
N HIS A 238 5.82 22.73 23.92
CA HIS A 238 4.76 23.30 24.74
C HIS A 238 4.38 22.45 25.97
N GLY A 239 5.16 21.44 26.34
CA GLY A 239 4.89 20.63 27.53
C GLY A 239 3.64 19.74 27.42
N PHE A 240 3.34 19.26 26.22
CA PHE A 240 2.18 18.45 25.83
C PHE A 240 0.82 19.16 25.92
N ASP A 241 0.83 20.49 25.96
CA ASP A 241 -0.38 21.31 25.91
C ASP A 241 -0.88 21.47 24.47
N LEU A 242 -2.00 20.80 24.16
CA LEU A 242 -2.60 20.83 22.82
C LEU A 242 -3.21 22.19 22.46
N GLU A 243 -3.68 22.96 23.45
CA GLU A 243 -4.27 24.29 23.21
C GLU A 243 -3.19 25.28 22.81
N ARG A 244 -2.02 25.23 23.47
CA ARG A 244 -0.87 26.04 23.07
C ARG A 244 -0.35 25.68 21.68
N VAL A 245 -0.35 24.39 21.33
CA VAL A 245 0.01 23.96 19.97
C VAL A 245 -1.01 24.48 18.96
N ALA A 246 -2.31 24.42 19.27
CA ALA A 246 -3.37 24.97 18.41
C ALA A 246 -3.19 26.48 18.17
N GLN A 247 -2.87 27.22 19.23
CA GLN A 247 -2.56 28.65 19.15
C GLN A 247 -1.32 28.94 18.30
N ASP A 248 -0.22 28.21 18.51
CA ASP A 248 1.02 28.38 17.73
C ASP A 248 0.85 28.04 16.24
N VAL A 249 0.10 26.98 15.94
CA VAL A 249 -0.16 26.57 14.56
C VAL A 249 -1.22 27.46 13.91
N GLY A 250 -2.03 28.17 14.70
CA GLY A 250 -3.16 28.97 14.24
C GLY A 250 -4.27 28.09 13.63
N GLU A 251 -4.51 26.92 14.21
CA GLU A 251 -5.50 25.95 13.76
C GLU A 251 -6.34 25.46 14.95
N PRO A 252 -7.64 25.20 14.77
CA PRO A 252 -8.50 24.72 15.84
C PRO A 252 -8.06 23.36 16.39
N VAL A 253 -8.24 23.15 17.71
CA VAL A 253 -7.86 21.91 18.42
C VAL A 253 -8.51 20.69 17.78
N GLU A 254 -9.74 20.83 17.26
CA GLU A 254 -10.50 19.78 16.61
C GLU A 254 -9.78 19.22 15.37
N LEU A 255 -8.96 20.00 14.68
CA LEU A 255 -8.19 19.54 13.52
C LEU A 255 -6.86 18.87 13.93
N LEU A 256 -6.34 19.16 15.13
CA LEU A 256 -5.11 18.58 15.66
C LEU A 256 -5.35 17.31 16.48
N ALA A 257 -6.50 17.21 17.15
CA ALA A 257 -6.87 16.04 17.96
C ALA A 257 -6.77 14.70 17.20
N PRO A 258 -7.17 14.59 15.91
CA PRO A 258 -6.99 13.36 15.13
C PRO A 258 -5.52 12.97 14.93
N LEU A 259 -4.58 13.91 14.94
CA LEU A 259 -3.14 13.62 14.84
C LEU A 259 -2.63 12.99 16.15
N TYR A 260 -3.09 13.52 17.28
CA TYR A 260 -2.73 13.03 18.62
C TYR A 260 -3.10 11.55 18.80
N GLN A 261 -4.22 11.11 18.22
CA GLN A 261 -4.69 9.73 18.32
C GLN A 261 -3.92 8.74 17.43
N ARG A 262 -2.97 9.20 16.60
CA ARG A 262 -2.29 8.33 15.63
C ARG A 262 -1.27 7.42 16.30
N PRO A 263 -1.15 6.14 15.88
CA PRO A 263 -0.17 5.22 16.43
C PRO A 263 1.28 5.71 16.33
N SER A 264 1.66 6.37 15.22
CA SER A 264 2.99 6.95 15.02
C SER A 264 3.31 8.03 16.04
N VAL A 265 2.37 8.95 16.27
CA VAL A 265 2.49 10.03 17.26
C VAL A 265 2.58 9.45 18.66
N ASN A 266 1.72 8.49 19.01
CA ASN A 266 1.78 7.83 20.32
C ASN A 266 3.13 7.15 20.57
N VAL A 267 3.67 6.43 19.60
CA VAL A 267 5.00 5.80 19.70
C VAL A 267 6.10 6.84 19.87
N ALA A 268 6.05 7.96 19.13
CA ALA A 268 7.02 9.02 19.26
C ALA A 268 6.98 9.70 20.63
N LEU A 269 5.79 10.00 21.15
CA LEU A 269 5.61 10.57 22.48
C LEU A 269 6.07 9.60 23.58
N GLN A 270 5.82 8.31 23.43
CA GLN A 270 6.32 7.28 24.35
C GLN A 270 7.86 7.27 24.38
N ARG A 271 8.50 7.22 23.22
CA ARG A 271 9.98 7.27 23.12
C ARG A 271 10.56 8.53 23.71
N TRP A 272 9.88 9.66 23.54
CA TRP A 272 10.29 10.91 24.17
C TRP A 272 10.17 10.86 25.70
N ARG A 273 9.08 10.30 26.25
CA ARG A 273 8.88 10.18 27.70
C ARG A 273 9.87 9.21 28.35
N GLU A 274 10.14 8.09 27.69
CA GLU A 274 10.97 7.01 28.22
C GLU A 274 12.47 7.25 28.00
N HIS A 275 12.84 7.82 26.86
CA HIS A 275 14.23 7.89 26.42
C HIS A 275 14.67 9.29 25.99
N ARG A 276 13.80 10.31 26.05
CA ARG A 276 14.09 11.67 25.55
C ARG A 276 14.60 11.68 24.11
N ARG A 277 14.06 10.79 23.27
CA ARG A 277 14.38 10.67 21.84
C ARG A 277 13.39 11.43 20.99
N LEU A 278 13.90 12.24 20.05
CA LEU A 278 13.06 12.96 19.10
C LEU A 278 12.42 12.01 18.07
N PRO A 279 11.28 12.38 17.45
CA PRO A 279 10.57 11.52 16.50
C PRO A 279 11.43 11.17 15.29
N ALA A 280 11.53 9.89 14.95
CA ALA A 280 12.03 9.49 13.63
C ALA A 280 10.91 9.65 12.59
N PHE A 281 11.20 10.29 11.47
CA PHE A 281 10.23 10.49 10.40
C PHE A 281 10.81 10.24 9.01
N ALA A 282 9.92 9.91 8.09
CA ALA A 282 10.21 9.79 6.67
C ALA A 282 9.51 10.92 5.92
N PRO A 283 10.11 11.40 4.81
CA PRO A 283 9.47 12.41 3.98
C PRO A 283 8.11 11.93 3.48
N MET A 284 7.10 12.81 3.47
CA MET A 284 5.77 12.44 3.01
C MET A 284 5.82 11.91 1.57
N THR A 285 5.27 10.71 1.35
CA THR A 285 5.27 10.09 0.02
C THR A 285 4.33 10.83 -0.93
N TRP A 286 4.56 10.75 -2.24
CA TRP A 286 3.75 11.46 -3.24
C TRP A 286 2.25 11.09 -3.20
N GLN A 287 1.92 9.89 -2.70
CA GLN A 287 0.55 9.43 -2.48
C GLN A 287 -0.13 10.07 -1.26
N GLU A 288 0.65 10.50 -0.26
CA GLU A 288 0.16 11.24 0.91
C GLU A 288 0.05 12.75 0.61
N ARG A 289 0.70 13.22 -0.46
CA ARG A 289 0.68 14.62 -0.91
C ARG A 289 -0.53 15.01 -1.77
N LYS A 290 -1.33 14.04 -2.26
CA LYS A 290 -2.52 14.32 -3.08
C LYS A 290 -3.78 13.79 -2.38
N PRO A 291 -4.73 14.67 -1.99
CA PRO A 291 -6.03 14.26 -1.45
C PRO A 291 -6.89 13.53 -2.49
#